data_AF-A0AAW5F797-F1
#
_entry.id   AF-A0AAW5F797-F1
#
_cell.length_a   1.000
_cell.length_b   1.000
_cell.length_c   1.000
_cell.angle_alpha   90.00
_cell.angle_beta   90.00
_cell.angle_gamma   90.00
#
_symmetry.space_group_name_H-M   'P 1'
#
loop_
_entity.id
_entity.type
_entity.pdbx_description
1 polymer ?
#
loop_
_entity_poly.entity_id
_entity_poly.type
_entity_poly.pdbx_seq_one_letter_code
_entity_poly.pdbx_strand_id
1 'polypeptide(L)'
;MKLLLLDMNEMESEEAVHNYLMEKLAFPDYYGKNLDALSDMLTDGAAGNVCVELVRCTAPDAPVKKFEAKLETVLEDAAQTVEERDGKFYAVFAGFEPLEPSSMWG
;
A
#
# COMPACT_ATOMS: atom_id res chain seq x y z
N MET A 1 -9.03 3.94 10.77
CA MET A 1 -8.71 3.11 9.59
C MET A 1 -9.21 3.82 8.35
N LYS A 2 -8.31 4.20 7.44
CA LYS A 2 -8.63 4.88 6.17
C LYS A 2 -8.74 3.84 5.05
N LEU A 3 -9.64 4.02 4.09
CA LEU A 3 -9.67 3.21 2.86
C LEU A 3 -9.01 4.01 1.73
N LEU A 4 -8.06 3.39 1.03
CA LEU A 4 -7.36 3.94 -0.12
C LEU A 4 -7.68 3.06 -1.32
N LEU A 5 -8.42 3.62 -2.27
CA LEU A 5 -8.67 2.98 -3.56
C LEU A 5 -7.49 3.25 -4.49
N LEU A 6 -6.84 2.19 -4.96
CA LEU A 6 -5.79 2.22 -5.98
C LEU A 6 -6.31 1.51 -7.23
N ASP A 7 -6.71 2.30 -8.24
CA ASP A 7 -7.19 1.77 -9.51
C ASP A 7 -6.08 1.74 -10.56
N MET A 8 -5.60 0.54 -10.91
CA MET A 8 -4.54 0.37 -11.89
C MET A 8 -4.97 0.71 -13.32
N ASN A 9 -6.27 0.87 -13.59
CA ASN A 9 -6.78 1.32 -14.89
C ASN A 9 -6.64 2.84 -15.06
N GLU A 10 -6.60 3.60 -13.96
CA GLU A 10 -6.37 5.06 -13.99
C GLU A 10 -4.88 5.42 -14.01
N MET A 11 -4.00 4.44 -13.82
CA MET A 11 -2.57 4.64 -13.71
C MET A 11 -1.89 4.46 -15.06
N GLU A 12 -1.23 5.52 -15.54
CA GLU A 12 -0.55 5.51 -16.83
C GLU A 12 0.85 4.87 -16.77
N SER A 13 1.47 4.86 -15.58
CA SER A 13 2.84 4.35 -15.37
C SER A 13 3.12 3.95 -13.92
N GLU A 14 4.23 3.23 -13.71
CA GLU A 14 4.74 2.85 -12.37
C GLU A 14 4.98 4.09 -11.49
N GLU A 15 5.51 5.17 -12.08
CA GLU A 15 5.75 6.42 -11.37
C GLU A 15 4.43 7.10 -10.94
N ALA A 16 3.39 7.03 -11.76
CA ALA A 16 2.06 7.56 -11.41
C ALA A 16 1.49 6.85 -10.16
N VAL A 17 1.66 5.52 -10.07
CA VAL A 17 1.25 4.76 -8.89
C VAL A 17 2.02 5.21 -7.65
N HIS A 18 3.34 5.35 -7.76
CA HIS A 18 4.18 5.79 -6.65
C HIS A 18 3.81 7.20 -6.17
N ASN A 19 3.57 8.13 -7.09
CA ASN A 19 3.13 9.49 -6.75
C ASN A 19 1.76 9.46 -6.06
N TYR A 20 0.81 8.67 -6.58
CA TYR A 20 -0.52 8.53 -6.00
C TYR A 20 -0.46 7.99 -4.57
N LEU A 21 0.31 6.93 -4.34
CA LEU A 21 0.50 6.35 -3.01
C LEU A 21 1.17 7.34 -2.06
N MET A 22 2.21 8.03 -2.52
CA MET A 22 2.92 9.06 -1.74
C MET A 22 1.96 10.15 -1.25
N GLU A 23 1.13 10.70 -2.13
CA GLU A 23 0.16 11.74 -1.75
C GLU A 23 -0.95 11.20 -0.82
N LYS A 24 -1.47 10.00 -1.10
CA LYS A 24 -2.60 9.45 -0.33
C LYS A 24 -2.21 8.92 1.04
N LEU A 25 -0.98 8.41 1.17
CA LEU A 25 -0.40 7.90 2.41
C LEU A 25 0.46 8.93 3.13
N ALA A 26 0.61 10.14 2.55
CA ALA A 26 1.45 11.21 3.08
C ALA A 26 2.90 10.76 3.34
N PHE A 27 3.46 9.98 2.40
CA PHE A 27 4.85 9.59 2.48
C PHE A 27 5.79 10.81 2.38
N PRO A 28 6.94 10.76 3.05
CA PRO A 28 7.89 11.87 3.07
C PRO A 28 8.57 12.08 1.71
N ASP A 29 9.07 13.29 1.48
CA ASP A 29 9.74 13.68 0.23
C ASP A 29 10.96 12.83 -0.16
N TYR A 30 11.58 12.13 0.80
CA TYR A 30 12.68 11.21 0.54
C TYR A 30 12.23 9.85 -0.02
N TYR A 31 10.94 9.66 -0.26
CA TYR A 31 10.41 8.44 -0.85
C TYR A 31 11.02 8.16 -2.24
N GLY A 32 11.76 7.05 -2.35
CA GLY A 32 12.56 6.71 -3.53
C GLY A 32 11.80 6.24 -4.77
N LYS A 33 10.45 6.24 -4.74
CA LYS A 33 9.56 5.85 -5.86
C LYS A 33 9.94 4.53 -6.54
N ASN A 34 10.26 3.53 -5.72
CA ASN A 34 10.54 2.17 -6.15
C ASN A 34 9.86 1.17 -5.21
N LEU A 35 9.80 -0.10 -5.62
CA LEU A 35 9.11 -1.15 -4.87
C LEU A 35 9.76 -1.45 -3.52
N ASP A 36 11.09 -1.45 -3.44
CA ASP A 36 11.81 -1.65 -2.17
C ASP A 36 11.50 -0.51 -1.18
N ALA A 37 11.59 0.74 -1.63
CA ALA A 37 11.25 1.91 -0.83
C ALA A 37 9.77 1.92 -0.43
N LEU A 38 8.87 1.41 -1.28
CA LEU A 38 7.46 1.25 -0.92
C LEU A 38 7.30 0.23 0.20
N SER A 39 7.94 -0.93 0.08
CA SER A 39 7.94 -1.97 1.12
C SER A 39 8.44 -1.42 2.45
N ASP A 40 9.55 -0.69 2.43
CA ASP A 40 10.11 -0.04 3.62
C ASP A 40 9.11 0.92 4.26
N MET A 41 8.47 1.81 3.49
CA MET A 41 7.49 2.77 4.03
C MET A 41 6.25 2.08 4.61
N LEU A 42 5.78 1.00 3.99
CA LEU A 42 4.63 0.24 4.47
C LEU A 42 4.96 -0.53 5.75
N THR A 43 6.12 -1.18 5.79
CA THR A 43 6.57 -2.01 6.92
C THR A 43 7.00 -1.18 8.14
N ASP A 44 7.59 0.00 7.90
CA ASP A 44 7.95 0.96 8.96
C ASP A 44 6.70 1.66 9.56
N GLY A 45 5.52 1.39 9.00
CA GLY A 45 4.25 1.95 9.50
C GLY A 45 4.03 3.40 9.09
N ALA A 46 4.77 3.93 8.11
CA ALA A 46 4.59 5.29 7.60
C ALA A 46 3.18 5.51 7.02
N ALA A 47 2.55 4.45 6.52
CA ALA A 47 1.19 4.47 6.02
C ALA A 47 0.10 4.56 7.12
N GLY A 48 0.47 4.31 8.38
CA GLY A 48 -0.45 4.28 9.52
C GLY A 48 -1.56 3.23 9.39
N ASN A 49 -2.73 3.52 9.99
CA ASN A 49 -3.92 2.66 9.95
C ASN A 49 -4.71 2.84 8.63
N VAL A 50 -4.32 2.14 7.57
CA VAL A 50 -4.91 2.22 6.22
C VAL A 50 -5.19 0.84 5.61
N CYS A 51 -6.29 0.74 4.87
CA CYS A 51 -6.60 -0.39 4.00
C CYS A 51 -6.47 0.06 2.55
N VAL A 52 -5.64 -0.64 1.77
CA VAL A 52 -5.44 -0.39 0.34
C VAL A 52 -6.29 -1.38 -0.44
N GLU A 53 -7.28 -0.87 -1.18
CA GLU A 53 -8.07 -1.62 -2.17
C GLU A 53 -7.38 -1.48 -3.54
N LEU A 54 -6.79 -2.56 -4.04
CA LEU A 54 -6.16 -2.62 -5.36
C LEU A 54 -7.15 -3.19 -6.38
N VAL A 55 -7.47 -2.36 -7.39
CA VAL A 55 -8.25 -2.77 -8.56
C VAL A 55 -7.30 -3.12 -9.69
N ARG A 56 -7.30 -4.40 -10.08
CA ARG A 56 -6.45 -4.91 -11.14
C ARG A 56 -6.80 -4.28 -12.49
N CYS A 57 -5.77 -4.02 -13.28
CA CYS A 57 -5.85 -3.49 -14.62
C CYS A 57 -6.51 -4.53 -15.53
N THR A 58 -7.51 -4.10 -16.29
CA THR A 58 -8.23 -4.95 -17.24
C THR A 58 -7.46 -5.16 -18.54
N ALA A 59 -6.49 -4.29 -18.85
CA ALA A 59 -5.64 -4.37 -20.04
C ALA A 59 -4.41 -5.29 -19.79
N PRO A 60 -4.32 -6.47 -20.44
CA PRO A 60 -3.23 -7.43 -20.20
C PRO A 60 -1.88 -6.99 -20.76
N ASP A 61 -1.86 -6.16 -21.82
CA ASP A 61 -0.64 -5.67 -22.47
C ASP A 61 -0.15 -4.34 -21.91
N ALA A 62 -0.79 -3.80 -20.87
CA ALA A 62 -0.38 -2.54 -20.28
C ALA A 62 0.97 -2.69 -19.55
N PRO A 63 1.87 -1.70 -19.64
CA PRO A 63 3.14 -1.73 -18.92
C PRO A 63 2.94 -1.87 -17.41
N VAL A 64 1.87 -1.25 -16.89
CA VAL A 64 1.45 -1.32 -15.48
C VAL A 64 1.04 -2.72 -15.04
N LYS A 65 0.70 -3.65 -15.96
CA LYS A 65 0.28 -5.01 -15.62
C LYS A 65 1.41 -5.84 -15.01
N LYS A 66 2.63 -5.67 -15.52
CA LYS A 66 3.83 -6.31 -14.95
C LYS A 66 4.19 -5.73 -13.59
N PHE A 67 3.95 -4.43 -13.42
CA PHE A 67 4.19 -3.74 -12.16
C PHE A 67 3.15 -4.10 -11.11
N GLU A 68 1.88 -4.19 -11.49
CA GLU A 68 0.75 -4.63 -10.65
C GLU A 68 1.07 -5.94 -9.93
N ALA A 69 1.55 -6.96 -10.66
CA ALA A 69 1.88 -8.24 -10.07
C ALA A 69 2.97 -8.12 -8.98
N LYS A 70 3.97 -7.27 -9.20
CA LYS A 70 5.03 -7.02 -8.21
C LYS A 70 4.53 -6.19 -7.04
N LEU A 71 3.71 -5.18 -7.31
CA LEU A 71 3.10 -4.32 -6.31
C LEU A 71 2.20 -5.13 -5.38
N GLU A 72 1.38 -6.03 -5.92
CA GLU A 72 0.52 -6.94 -5.15
C GLU A 72 1.36 -7.81 -4.21
N THR A 73 2.49 -8.37 -4.69
CA THR A 73 3.42 -9.12 -3.83
C THR A 73 4.01 -8.25 -2.71
N VAL A 74 4.41 -7.01 -3.00
CA VAL A 74 4.95 -6.10 -1.98
C VAL A 74 3.89 -5.72 -0.95
N LEU A 75 2.67 -5.43 -1.39
CA LEU A 75 1.56 -5.15 -0.51
C LEU A 75 1.22 -6.36 0.37
N GLU A 76 1.25 -7.57 -0.18
CA GLU A 76 1.01 -8.80 0.56
C GLU A 76 2.07 -9.06 1.63
N ASP A 77 3.35 -8.86 1.29
CA ASP A 77 4.48 -9.07 2.20
C ASP A 77 4.51 -8.04 3.33
N ALA A 78 4.21 -6.77 3.03
CA ALA A 78 4.25 -5.68 4.01
C ALA A 78 2.93 -5.52 4.81
N ALA A 79 1.79 -5.98 4.29
CA ALA A 79 0.52 -5.87 4.99
C ALA A 79 0.44 -6.83 6.17
N GLN A 80 -0.30 -6.43 7.21
CA GLN A 80 -0.60 -7.34 8.32
C GLN A 80 -1.65 -8.38 7.96
N THR A 81 -2.56 -8.02 7.07
CA THR A 81 -3.62 -8.92 6.61
C THR A 81 -3.98 -8.55 5.19
N VAL A 82 -4.09 -9.58 4.34
CA VAL A 82 -4.65 -9.46 3.00
C VAL A 82 -5.96 -10.21 2.91
N GLU A 83 -6.92 -9.64 2.19
CA GLU A 83 -8.15 -10.33 1.80
C GLU A 83 -8.39 -10.12 0.30
N GLU A 84 -8.88 -11.15 -0.38
CA GLU A 84 -9.37 -11.03 -1.75
C GLU A 84 -10.90 -11.19 -1.74
N ARG A 85 -11.62 -10.20 -2.27
CA ARG A 85 -13.09 -10.22 -2.37
C ARG A 85 -13.56 -9.62 -3.69
N ASP A 86 -14.51 -10.29 -4.34
CA ASP A 86 -15.09 -9.86 -5.61
C ASP A 86 -14.03 -9.58 -6.71
N GLY A 87 -12.91 -10.30 -6.70
CA GLY A 87 -11.79 -10.12 -7.63
C GLY A 87 -10.92 -8.89 -7.35
N LYS A 88 -11.15 -8.20 -6.22
CA LYS A 88 -10.34 -7.08 -5.72
C LYS A 88 -9.45 -7.55 -4.57
N PHE A 89 -8.27 -6.95 -4.49
CA PHE A 89 -7.28 -7.23 -3.47
C PHE A 89 -7.30 -6.14 -2.39
N TYR A 90 -7.35 -6.54 -1.13
CA TYR A 90 -7.39 -5.63 0.02
C TYR A 90 -6.20 -5.91 0.92
N ALA A 91 -5.33 -4.92 1.10
CA ALA A 91 -4.18 -4.99 1.99
C ALA A 91 -4.37 -4.06 3.18
N VAL A 92 -4.42 -4.64 4.39
CA VAL A 92 -4.61 -3.91 5.63
C VAL A 92 -3.26 -3.66 6.30
N PHE A 93 -2.93 -2.38 6.44
CA PHE A 93 -1.80 -1.88 7.19
C PHE A 93 -2.35 -1.24 8.46
N ALA A 94 -2.07 -1.82 9.62
CA ALA A 94 -2.32 -1.18 10.89
C ALA A 94 -1.03 -0.52 11.38
N GLY A 95 -1.06 0.79 11.67
CA GLY A 95 0.01 1.41 12.42
C GLY A 95 0.07 0.71 13.77
N PHE A 96 1.19 0.05 14.06
CA PHE A 96 1.43 -0.49 15.39
C PHE A 96 1.49 0.71 16.34
N GLU A 97 0.39 1.04 17.01
CA GLU A 97 0.44 1.86 18.20
C GLU A 97 0.97 0.93 19.29
N PRO A 98 2.25 1.05 19.73
CA PRO A 98 2.65 0.37 20.95
C PRO A 98 1.70 0.89 22.02
N LEU A 99 0.87 0.00 22.57
CA LEU A 99 0.14 0.27 23.81
C LEU A 99 1.19 0.75 24.80
N GLU A 100 1.20 2.05 25.09
CA GLU A 100 2.14 2.59 26.08
C GLU A 100 1.93 1.78 27.37
N PRO A 101 2.97 1.11 27.91
CA PRO A 101 2.86 0.38 29.18
C PRO A 101 2.79 1.34 30.39
N SER A 102 2.05 2.43 30.27
CA SER A 102 1.97 3.53 31.26
C SER A 102 0.82 3.37 32.26
N SER A 103 0.18 2.19 32.35
CA SER A 103 -0.92 1.94 33.29
C SER A 103 -0.73 0.73 34.21
N MET A 104 0.46 0.10 34.27
CA MET A 104 0.70 -1.07 35.12
C MET A 104 1.42 -0.80 36.45
N TRP A 105 1.67 0.47 36.80
CA TRP A 105 2.18 0.84 38.13
C TRP A 105 1.37 2.02 38.66
N GLY A 106 0.20 1.71 39.20
CA GLY A 106 -0.64 2.60 40.02
C GLY A 106 -0.91 1.95 41.37
#